data_AF-A0A356RDE7-F1
#
_entry.id   AF-A0A356RDE7-F1
#
_cell.length_a   1.000
_cell.length_b   1.000
_cell.length_c   1.000
_cell.angle_alpha   90.00
_cell.angle_beta   90.00
_cell.angle_gamma   90.00
#
_symmetry.space_group_name_H-M   'P 1'
#
loop_
_entity.id
_entity.type
_entity.pdbx_description
1 polymer ?
#
loop_
_entity_poly.entity_id
_entity_poly.type
_entity_poly.pdbx_seq_one_letter_code
_entity_poly.pdbx_strand_id
1 'polypeptide(L)'
;MINGLSFDIEEHFQVAAFDCVARRRHWDSHESRVEQNTHLILDLLERQGIHATMFVLGWVAERHKGLIRRIVESGHELASHGYAHELITGQTPRVFREDIRRAKHLLEDIGGTPILGYRAPTFSITKESEWAIPILVEEGYQYDSSIMAVVHDYYGMPGAIPTIHAISTDSGPIWEVPPSTCKWAGMTFPVAGGGYFRLFPYRVLKPLLQR
;
A
#
# COMPACT_ATOMS: atom_id res chain seq x y z
N MET A 1 -13.06 -1.78 -10.30
CA MET A 1 -12.57 -1.54 -8.93
C MET A 1 -13.79 -1.51 -8.03
N ILE A 2 -13.88 -2.46 -7.09
CA ILE A 2 -15.09 -2.68 -6.29
C ILE A 2 -15.05 -1.86 -4.98
N ASN A 3 -13.86 -1.46 -4.51
CA ASN A 3 -13.66 -0.77 -3.24
C ASN A 3 -12.74 0.46 -3.41
N GLY A 4 -13.13 1.63 -2.90
CA GLY A 4 -12.31 2.86 -2.91
C GLY A 4 -11.57 3.14 -1.60
N LEU A 5 -11.91 2.42 -0.53
CA LEU A 5 -11.24 2.51 0.78
C LEU A 5 -10.16 1.43 0.85
N SER A 6 -8.96 1.81 1.30
CA SER A 6 -7.85 0.87 1.46
C SER A 6 -7.03 1.14 2.71
N PHE A 7 -6.34 0.10 3.18
CA PHE A 7 -5.47 0.13 4.35
C PHE A 7 -4.15 -0.57 4.05
N ASP A 8 -3.07 0.00 4.55
CA ASP A 8 -1.74 -0.63 4.54
C ASP A 8 -1.59 -1.39 5.85
N ILE A 9 -1.40 -2.71 5.76
CA ILE A 9 -1.35 -3.64 6.88
C ILE A 9 0.12 -3.97 7.16
N GLU A 10 0.68 -3.21 8.09
CA GLU A 10 2.08 -3.20 8.48
C GLU A 10 2.24 -3.03 9.99
N GLU A 11 3.38 -3.43 10.52
CA GLU A 11 3.69 -3.25 11.93
C GLU A 11 4.18 -1.84 12.25
N HIS A 12 3.90 -1.41 13.48
CA HIS A 12 4.26 -0.09 13.98
C HIS A 12 5.78 0.19 14.03
N PHE A 13 6.61 -0.84 13.93
CA PHE A 13 8.08 -0.72 13.85
C PHE A 13 8.62 -0.80 12.42
N GLN A 14 7.78 -1.04 11.41
CA GLN A 14 8.13 -1.08 9.98
C GLN A 14 8.00 0.31 9.35
N VAL A 15 8.43 1.35 10.08
CA VAL A 15 8.34 2.74 9.62
C VAL A 15 9.64 3.13 8.93
N ALA A 16 9.56 3.53 7.66
CA ALA A 16 10.72 3.89 6.83
C ALA A 16 11.66 4.93 7.46
N ALA A 17 11.12 5.90 8.22
CA ALA A 17 11.90 6.93 8.91
C ALA A 17 12.94 6.39 9.92
N PHE A 18 12.79 5.13 10.33
CA PHE A 18 13.68 4.48 11.30
C PHE A 18 14.41 3.27 10.71
N ASP A 19 14.27 3.01 9.41
CA ASP A 19 14.70 1.75 8.84
C ASP A 19 16.23 1.62 8.77
N CYS A 20 16.74 0.47 9.22
CA CYS A 20 18.11 0.05 9.02
C CYS A 20 18.26 -1.46 9.26
N VAL A 21 19.28 -2.06 8.65
CA VAL A 21 19.57 -3.51 8.79
C VAL A 21 19.65 -3.94 10.25
N ALA A 22 20.21 -3.11 11.13
CA ALA A 22 20.33 -3.42 12.55
C ALA A 22 18.96 -3.48 13.26
N ARG A 23 18.00 -2.60 12.91
CA ARG A 23 16.66 -2.63 13.50
C ARG A 23 15.82 -3.79 12.96
N ARG A 24 15.94 -4.13 11.67
CA ARG A 24 15.18 -5.24 11.09
C ARG A 24 15.46 -6.58 11.77
N ARG A 25 16.69 -6.80 12.23
CA ARG A 25 17.08 -8.00 13.00
C ARG A 25 16.30 -8.18 14.31
N HIS A 26 15.71 -7.11 14.83
CA HIS A 26 14.98 -7.10 16.09
C HIS A 26 13.46 -7.01 15.90
N TRP A 27 12.95 -7.06 14.66
CA TRP A 27 11.50 -7.02 14.41
C TRP A 27 10.73 -8.09 15.18
N ASP A 28 11.24 -9.33 15.23
CA ASP A 28 10.60 -10.43 15.97
C ASP A 28 10.65 -10.26 17.50
N SER A 29 11.39 -9.29 18.02
CA SER A 29 11.43 -8.99 19.46
C SER A 29 10.40 -7.93 19.89
N HIS A 30 9.76 -7.25 18.94
CA HIS A 30 8.73 -6.26 19.22
C HIS A 30 7.36 -6.95 19.36
N GLU A 31 6.55 -6.44 20.30
CA GLU A 31 5.16 -6.86 20.46
C GLU A 31 4.38 -6.61 19.16
N SER A 32 3.78 -7.65 18.57
CA SER A 32 2.90 -7.46 17.42
C SER A 32 1.61 -6.75 17.83
N ARG A 33 1.20 -5.76 17.03
CA ARG A 33 -0.06 -5.02 17.21
C ARG A 33 -0.95 -5.06 15.98
N VAL A 34 -0.41 -5.51 14.85
CA VAL A 34 -1.11 -5.45 13.55
C VAL A 34 -2.38 -6.29 13.59
N GLU A 35 -2.34 -7.53 14.08
CA GLU A 35 -3.49 -8.44 14.04
C GLU A 35 -4.69 -7.93 14.86
N GLN A 36 -4.46 -7.53 16.11
CA GLN A 36 -5.52 -6.99 16.96
C GLN A 36 -6.12 -5.70 16.37
N ASN A 37 -5.29 -4.79 15.85
CA ASN A 37 -5.78 -3.53 15.29
C ASN A 37 -6.54 -3.76 13.98
N THR A 38 -6.05 -4.64 13.11
CA THR A 38 -6.75 -4.99 11.87
C THR A 38 -8.08 -5.67 12.18
N HIS A 39 -8.17 -6.52 13.21
CA HIS A 39 -9.45 -7.08 13.65
C HIS A 39 -10.47 -6.01 14.04
N LEU A 40 -10.07 -4.97 14.78
CA LEU A 40 -10.96 -3.86 15.13
C LEU A 40 -11.45 -3.09 13.89
N ILE A 41 -10.59 -2.93 12.88
CA ILE A 41 -10.95 -2.31 11.61
C ILE A 41 -11.94 -3.19 10.85
N LEU A 42 -11.67 -4.50 10.74
CA LEU A 42 -12.57 -5.46 10.08
C LEU A 42 -13.94 -5.47 10.74
N ASP A 43 -14.01 -5.54 12.08
CA ASP A 43 -15.28 -5.48 12.83
C ASP A 43 -16.05 -4.18 12.54
N LEU A 44 -15.34 -3.05 12.39
CA LEU A 44 -15.96 -1.77 12.08
C LEU A 44 -16.51 -1.75 10.65
N LEU A 45 -15.74 -2.24 9.69
CA LEU A 45 -16.15 -2.32 8.29
C LEU A 45 -17.38 -3.23 8.12
N GLU A 46 -17.38 -4.38 8.79
CA GLU A 46 -18.50 -5.31 8.82
C GLU A 46 -19.77 -4.66 9.38
N ARG A 47 -19.68 -3.97 10.53
CA ARG A 47 -20.81 -3.21 11.11
C ARG A 47 -21.37 -2.13 10.18
N GLN A 48 -20.58 -1.65 9.23
CA GLN A 48 -20.99 -0.64 8.25
C GLN A 48 -21.35 -1.24 6.88
N GLY A 49 -21.20 -2.55 6.68
CA GLY A 49 -21.41 -3.19 5.38
C GLY A 49 -20.45 -2.70 4.29
N ILE A 50 -19.22 -2.33 4.68
CA ILE A 50 -18.22 -1.76 3.77
C ILE A 50 -17.14 -2.82 3.48
N HIS A 51 -16.82 -3.01 2.21
CA HIS A 51 -15.61 -3.74 1.80
C HIS A 51 -14.48 -2.76 1.45
N ALA A 52 -13.26 -3.23 1.59
CA ALA A 52 -12.04 -2.43 1.48
C ALA A 52 -10.92 -3.27 0.87
N THR A 53 -9.86 -2.61 0.44
CA THR A 53 -8.64 -3.26 -0.06
C THR A 53 -7.56 -3.23 1.02
N MET A 54 -7.02 -4.38 1.37
CA MET A 54 -5.97 -4.55 2.38
C MET A 54 -4.65 -4.82 1.67
N PHE A 55 -3.75 -3.82 1.63
CA PHE A 55 -2.39 -3.99 1.14
C PHE A 55 -1.53 -4.56 2.26
N VAL A 56 -1.14 -5.81 2.15
CA VAL A 56 -0.47 -6.53 3.26
C VAL A 56 0.99 -6.82 2.94
N LEU A 57 1.85 -6.60 3.93
CA LEU A 57 3.24 -7.03 3.85
C LEU A 57 3.37 -8.55 3.93
N GLY A 58 4.24 -9.12 3.10
CA GLY A 58 4.59 -10.54 3.19
C GLY A 58 5.10 -10.94 4.57
N TRP A 59 5.90 -10.10 5.23
CA TRP A 59 6.38 -10.34 6.60
C TRP A 59 5.23 -10.54 7.61
N VAL A 60 4.17 -9.74 7.49
CA VAL A 60 2.95 -9.85 8.32
C VAL A 60 2.20 -11.13 7.98
N ALA A 61 2.04 -11.42 6.68
CA ALA A 61 1.34 -12.61 6.22
C ALA A 61 1.99 -13.92 6.71
N GLU A 62 3.32 -14.02 6.75
CA GLU A 62 4.01 -15.22 7.28
C GLU A 62 3.67 -15.49 8.74
N ARG A 63 3.48 -14.44 9.54
CA ARG A 63 3.29 -14.50 11.00
C ARG A 63 1.83 -14.58 11.40
N HIS A 64 0.95 -13.88 10.68
CA HIS A 64 -0.48 -13.76 11.01
C HIS A 64 -1.35 -14.39 9.92
N LYS A 65 -1.12 -15.67 9.61
CA LYS A 65 -1.87 -16.39 8.56
C LYS A 65 -3.38 -16.38 8.80
N GLY A 66 -3.81 -16.42 10.07
CA GLY A 66 -5.21 -16.32 10.46
C GLY A 66 -5.83 -14.98 10.07
N LEU A 67 -5.09 -13.88 10.25
CA LEU A 67 -5.51 -12.55 9.81
C LEU A 67 -5.75 -12.49 8.30
N ILE A 68 -4.85 -13.04 7.50
CA ILE A 68 -4.98 -13.05 6.02
C ILE A 68 -6.24 -13.79 5.58
N ARG A 69 -6.49 -14.98 6.15
CA ARG A 69 -7.71 -15.74 5.86
C ARG A 69 -8.94 -14.96 6.26
N ARG A 70 -8.95 -14.34 7.43
CA ARG A 70 -10.06 -13.51 7.90
C ARG A 70 -10.34 -12.34 6.94
N ILE A 71 -9.30 -11.64 6.45
CA ILE A 71 -9.46 -10.56 5.47
C ILE A 71 -10.25 -11.04 4.25
N VAL A 72 -9.86 -12.19 3.68
CA VAL A 72 -10.51 -12.77 2.50
C VAL A 72 -11.92 -13.29 2.82
N GLU A 73 -12.09 -14.02 3.92
CA GLU A 73 -13.38 -14.57 4.37
C GLU A 73 -14.41 -13.47 4.66
N SER A 74 -13.97 -12.30 5.13
CA SER A 74 -14.81 -11.12 5.33
C SER A 74 -15.09 -10.33 4.04
N GLY A 75 -14.68 -10.82 2.86
CA GLY A 75 -15.00 -10.23 1.57
C GLY A 75 -14.16 -9.00 1.19
N HIS A 76 -13.08 -8.72 1.93
CA HIS A 76 -12.15 -7.66 1.57
C HIS A 76 -11.19 -8.12 0.46
N GLU A 77 -10.73 -7.19 -0.35
CA GLU A 77 -9.68 -7.49 -1.32
C GLU A 77 -8.33 -7.60 -0.60
N LEU A 78 -7.59 -8.67 -0.89
CA LEU A 78 -6.20 -8.85 -0.46
C LEU A 78 -5.26 -8.37 -1.57
N ALA A 79 -4.36 -7.44 -1.25
CA ALA A 79 -3.38 -6.87 -2.18
C ALA A 79 -1.97 -6.87 -1.57
N SER A 80 -0.93 -6.70 -2.40
CA SER A 80 0.48 -6.75 -1.96
C SER A 80 0.99 -5.37 -1.54
N HIS A 81 1.69 -5.32 -0.40
CA HIS A 81 2.49 -4.16 0.02
C HIS A 81 4.00 -4.42 -0.07
N GLY A 82 4.43 -5.43 -0.84
CA GLY A 82 5.81 -5.94 -0.81
C GLY A 82 6.06 -6.86 0.38
N TYR A 83 7.31 -7.28 0.61
CA TYR A 83 7.62 -8.23 1.67
C TYR A 83 8.04 -7.55 2.99
N ALA A 84 9.04 -6.66 2.96
CA ALA A 84 9.68 -6.10 4.17
C ALA A 84 9.68 -4.57 4.25
N HIS A 85 8.68 -3.89 3.66
CA HIS A 85 8.55 -2.43 3.71
C HIS A 85 9.79 -1.66 3.21
N GLU A 86 10.47 -2.19 2.19
CA GLU A 86 11.64 -1.52 1.62
C GLU A 86 11.23 -0.40 0.67
N LEU A 87 11.85 0.78 0.79
CA LEU A 87 11.69 1.85 -0.20
C LEU A 87 12.21 1.39 -1.56
N ILE A 88 11.43 1.58 -2.62
CA ILE A 88 11.80 1.13 -3.97
C ILE A 88 13.03 1.89 -4.48
N THR A 89 13.17 3.17 -4.12
CA THR A 89 14.32 4.00 -4.47
C THR A 89 15.66 3.49 -3.92
N GLY A 90 15.63 2.63 -2.89
CA GLY A 90 16.82 1.96 -2.34
C GLY A 90 17.12 0.59 -2.95
N GLN A 91 16.30 0.12 -3.89
CA GLN A 91 16.39 -1.22 -4.45
C GLN A 91 16.91 -1.22 -5.88
N THR A 92 17.44 -2.37 -6.30
CA THR A 92 17.70 -2.64 -7.73
C THR A 92 16.48 -3.32 -8.34
N PRO A 93 16.28 -3.25 -9.68
CA PRO A 93 15.23 -3.97 -10.38
C PRO A 93 15.12 -5.46 -10.03
N ARG A 94 16.26 -6.13 -9.85
CA ARG A 94 16.30 -7.54 -9.47
C ARG A 94 15.76 -7.76 -8.05
N VAL A 95 16.23 -6.96 -7.08
CA VAL A 95 15.81 -7.06 -5.68
C VAL A 95 14.31 -6.78 -5.55
N PHE A 96 13.84 -5.73 -6.23
CA PHE A 96 12.42 -5.39 -6.26
C PHE A 96 11.56 -6.53 -6.83
N ARG A 97 11.97 -7.11 -7.97
CA ARG A 97 11.26 -8.25 -8.57
C ARG A 97 11.18 -9.44 -7.61
N GLU A 98 12.29 -9.78 -6.95
CA GLU A 98 12.35 -10.87 -5.98
C GLU A 98 11.45 -10.61 -4.76
N ASP A 99 11.43 -9.38 -4.24
CA ASP A 99 10.59 -8.95 -3.11
C ASP A 99 9.10 -9.12 -3.44
N ILE A 100 8.62 -8.49 -4.53
CA ILE A 100 7.21 -8.50 -4.88
C ILE A 100 6.73 -9.90 -5.27
N ARG A 101 7.55 -10.69 -5.98
CA ARG A 101 7.21 -12.07 -6.36
C ARG A 101 7.04 -12.95 -5.13
N ARG A 102 7.98 -12.84 -4.18
CA ARG A 102 7.89 -13.58 -2.91
C ARG A 102 6.64 -13.19 -2.13
N ALA A 103 6.37 -11.89 -1.99
CA ALA A 103 5.20 -11.40 -1.28
C ALA A 103 3.90 -11.87 -1.95
N LYS A 104 3.81 -11.76 -3.28
CA LYS A 104 2.66 -12.19 -4.09
C LYS A 104 2.36 -13.67 -3.85
N HIS A 105 3.33 -14.56 -4.11
CA HIS A 105 3.13 -16.00 -3.96
C HIS A 105 2.68 -16.38 -2.54
N LEU A 106 3.33 -15.80 -1.52
CA LEU A 106 2.96 -16.07 -0.13
C LEU A 106 1.51 -15.66 0.19
N LEU A 107 1.11 -14.46 -0.26
CA LEU A 107 -0.24 -13.96 -0.04
C LEU A 107 -1.28 -14.80 -0.79
N GLU A 108 -0.99 -15.20 -2.02
CA GLU A 108 -1.83 -16.11 -2.82
C GLU A 108 -1.97 -17.48 -2.14
N ASP A 109 -0.85 -18.05 -1.66
CA ASP A 109 -0.83 -19.34 -0.98
C ASP A 109 -1.66 -19.35 0.31
N ILE A 110 -1.60 -18.26 1.10
CA ILE A 110 -2.33 -18.17 2.38
C ILE A 110 -3.80 -17.78 2.16
N GLY A 111 -4.04 -16.81 1.27
CA GLY A 111 -5.35 -16.21 1.03
C GLY A 111 -6.23 -16.98 0.04
N GLY A 112 -5.65 -17.84 -0.79
CA GLY A 112 -6.39 -18.64 -1.77
C GLY A 112 -7.03 -17.82 -2.91
N THR A 113 -6.55 -16.60 -3.13
CA THR A 113 -7.06 -15.64 -4.14
C THR A 113 -5.88 -15.03 -4.89
N PRO A 114 -6.00 -14.72 -6.20
CA PRO A 114 -4.94 -14.02 -6.92
C PRO A 114 -4.69 -12.62 -6.34
N ILE A 115 -3.43 -12.19 -6.35
CA ILE A 115 -3.02 -10.87 -5.89
C ILE A 115 -2.80 -9.97 -7.11
N LEU A 116 -3.76 -9.08 -7.34
CA LEU A 116 -3.81 -8.21 -8.53
C LEU A 116 -3.29 -6.79 -8.26
N GLY A 117 -3.35 -6.34 -7.00
CA GLY A 117 -2.96 -5.00 -6.59
C GLY A 117 -1.60 -4.94 -5.92
N TYR A 118 -0.89 -3.85 -6.19
CA TYR A 118 0.33 -3.48 -5.48
C TYR A 118 0.24 -2.06 -4.93
N ARG A 119 0.87 -1.83 -3.78
CA ARG A 119 1.20 -0.49 -3.28
C ARG A 119 2.60 -0.50 -2.72
N ALA A 120 3.41 0.47 -3.10
CA ALA A 120 4.76 0.63 -2.63
C ALA A 120 4.80 1.10 -1.17
N PRO A 121 5.69 0.54 -0.34
CA PRO A 121 6.03 1.10 0.96
C PRO A 121 6.33 2.60 0.85
N THR A 122 5.69 3.40 1.70
CA THR A 122 5.83 4.86 1.72
C THR A 122 5.46 5.54 0.39
N PHE A 123 4.68 4.91 -0.49
CA PHE A 123 4.37 5.46 -1.83
C PHE A 123 5.62 5.73 -2.68
N SER A 124 6.67 4.91 -2.50
CA SER A 124 8.02 5.17 -3.04
C SER A 124 8.22 4.89 -4.54
N ILE A 125 7.13 4.84 -5.32
CA ILE A 125 7.22 4.98 -6.79
C ILE A 125 7.25 6.47 -7.12
N THR A 126 8.45 6.93 -7.43
CA THR A 126 8.78 8.30 -7.83
C THR A 126 9.37 8.27 -9.24
N LYS A 127 9.79 9.43 -9.74
CA LYS A 127 10.41 9.54 -11.07
C LYS A 127 11.68 8.69 -11.19
N GLU A 128 12.41 8.53 -10.10
CA GLU A 128 13.65 7.74 -10.02
C GLU A 128 13.40 6.24 -10.01
N SER A 129 12.19 5.80 -9.66
CA SER A 129 11.78 4.41 -9.54
C SER A 129 10.66 3.99 -10.51
N GLU A 130 10.38 4.76 -11.56
CA GLU A 130 9.40 4.42 -12.61
C GLU A 130 9.70 3.08 -13.30
N TRP A 131 10.96 2.64 -13.29
CA TRP A 131 11.38 1.31 -13.76
C TRP A 131 10.68 0.15 -13.04
N ALA A 132 10.08 0.39 -11.86
CA ALA A 132 9.33 -0.61 -11.11
C ALA A 132 7.99 -0.97 -11.78
N ILE A 133 7.37 -0.03 -12.49
CA ILE A 133 6.05 -0.22 -13.10
C ILE A 133 6.02 -1.37 -14.14
N PRO A 134 6.93 -1.45 -15.14
CA PRO A 134 6.95 -2.59 -16.06
C PRO A 134 7.21 -3.93 -15.34
N ILE A 135 7.97 -3.92 -14.24
CA ILE A 135 8.22 -5.13 -13.44
C ILE A 135 6.93 -5.60 -12.74
N LEU A 136 6.11 -4.67 -12.23
CA LEU A 136 4.79 -5.03 -11.70
C LEU A 136 3.94 -5.74 -12.75
N VAL A 137 3.95 -5.26 -13.99
CA VAL A 137 3.22 -5.89 -15.10
C VAL A 137 3.75 -7.29 -15.40
N GLU A 138 5.07 -7.44 -15.47
CA GLU A 138 5.73 -8.75 -15.70
C GLU A 138 5.41 -9.78 -14.61
N GLU A 139 5.30 -9.34 -13.36
CA GLU A 139 4.90 -10.18 -12.22
C GLU A 139 3.37 -10.34 -12.08
N GLY A 140 2.61 -9.92 -13.10
CA GLY A 140 1.18 -10.16 -13.23
C GLY A 140 0.32 -9.32 -12.29
N TYR A 141 0.79 -8.17 -11.82
CA TYR A 141 -0.06 -7.16 -11.18
C TYR A 141 -0.89 -6.43 -12.24
N GLN A 142 -2.15 -6.13 -11.91
CA GLN A 142 -3.09 -5.43 -12.81
C GLN A 142 -3.28 -3.97 -12.44
N TYR A 143 -2.98 -3.59 -11.20
CA TYR A 143 -3.00 -2.20 -10.79
C TYR A 143 -1.94 -1.88 -9.73
N ASP A 144 -1.52 -0.62 -9.74
CA ASP A 144 -0.68 0.03 -8.74
C ASP A 144 -1.49 1.12 -8.00
N SER A 145 -1.10 1.43 -6.78
CA SER A 145 -1.66 2.50 -5.98
C SER A 145 -0.57 3.24 -5.20
N SER A 146 0.49 3.61 -5.91
CA SER A 146 1.71 4.15 -5.31
C SER A 146 2.01 5.60 -5.72
N ILE A 147 1.52 6.07 -6.85
CA ILE A 147 1.96 7.36 -7.40
C ILE A 147 1.09 8.49 -6.83
N MET A 148 1.69 9.31 -5.97
CA MET A 148 1.00 10.44 -5.37
C MET A 148 1.42 11.76 -6.02
N ALA A 149 0.45 12.54 -6.52
CA ALA A 149 0.70 13.79 -7.24
C ALA A 149 1.05 15.00 -6.34
N VAL A 150 1.96 14.81 -5.38
CA VAL A 150 2.34 15.78 -4.35
C VAL A 150 3.85 16.04 -4.34
N VAL A 151 4.27 17.12 -3.66
CA VAL A 151 5.67 17.36 -3.33
C VAL A 151 5.92 16.81 -1.92
N HIS A 152 6.84 15.84 -1.78
CA HIS A 152 7.22 15.25 -0.50
C HIS A 152 8.69 14.79 -0.55
N ASP A 153 9.32 14.53 0.60
CA ASP A 153 10.76 14.21 0.71
C ASP A 153 11.10 12.75 0.31
N TYR A 154 10.30 11.78 0.75
CA TYR A 154 10.50 10.36 0.46
C TYR A 154 9.65 9.80 -0.69
N TYR A 155 8.66 10.55 -1.14
CA TYR A 155 7.71 10.10 -2.15
C TYR A 155 7.13 11.29 -2.92
N GLY A 156 6.24 10.98 -3.86
CA GLY A 156 5.48 11.98 -4.58
C GLY A 156 6.11 12.34 -5.92
N MET A 157 5.24 12.57 -6.88
CA MET A 157 5.59 12.89 -8.26
C MET A 157 4.78 14.12 -8.67
N PRO A 158 5.30 15.34 -8.44
CA PRO A 158 4.62 16.57 -8.83
C PRO A 158 4.28 16.56 -10.33
N GLY A 159 3.00 16.75 -10.64
CA GLY A 159 2.50 16.72 -12.02
C GLY A 159 1.94 15.37 -12.47
N ALA A 160 2.00 14.32 -11.64
CA ALA A 160 1.31 13.05 -11.92
C ALA A 160 -0.21 13.22 -12.01
N ILE A 161 -0.87 12.30 -12.72
CA ILE A 161 -2.32 12.30 -12.91
C ILE A 161 -2.99 11.84 -11.59
N PRO A 162 -3.79 12.67 -10.90
CA PRO A 162 -4.33 12.36 -9.57
C PRO A 162 -5.65 11.55 -9.60
N THR A 163 -6.00 11.00 -10.76
CA THR A 163 -7.22 10.22 -11.00
C THR A 163 -6.86 8.86 -11.57
N ILE A 164 -7.74 7.88 -11.43
CA ILE A 164 -7.53 6.54 -11.99
C ILE A 164 -7.25 6.65 -13.50
N HIS A 165 -6.16 6.04 -13.95
CA HIS A 165 -5.74 6.06 -15.36
C HIS A 165 -4.91 4.82 -15.69
N ALA A 166 -4.80 4.49 -16.97
CA ALA A 166 -3.91 3.43 -17.43
C ALA A 166 -2.52 4.00 -17.71
N ILE A 167 -1.48 3.28 -17.28
CA ILE A 167 -0.09 3.51 -17.67
C ILE A 167 0.28 2.43 -18.67
N SER A 168 0.74 2.83 -19.85
CA SER A 168 1.26 1.92 -20.87
C SER A 168 2.75 1.69 -20.65
N THR A 169 3.17 0.43 -20.57
CA THR A 169 4.58 0.03 -20.53
C THR A 169 4.91 -0.90 -21.70
N ASP A 170 6.20 -1.13 -21.94
CA ASP A 170 6.66 -2.12 -22.92
C ASP A 170 6.22 -3.55 -22.56
N SER A 171 5.97 -3.81 -21.28
CA SER A 171 5.51 -5.11 -20.75
C SER A 171 3.98 -5.25 -20.74
N GLY A 172 3.23 -4.20 -21.11
CA GLY A 172 1.77 -4.15 -21.13
C GLY A 172 1.19 -3.00 -20.30
N PRO A 173 -0.15 -2.83 -20.29
CA PRO A 173 -0.80 -1.78 -19.52
C PRO A 173 -1.00 -2.19 -18.04
N ILE A 174 -0.97 -1.20 -17.15
CA ILE A 174 -1.36 -1.33 -15.74
C ILE A 174 -2.27 -0.16 -15.36
N TRP A 175 -3.23 -0.39 -14.47
CA TRP A 175 -4.03 0.70 -13.91
C TRP A 175 -3.29 1.35 -12.75
N GLU A 176 -3.14 2.67 -12.79
CA GLU A 176 -2.74 3.43 -11.60
C GLU A 176 -3.99 3.93 -10.88
N VAL A 177 -4.00 3.71 -9.57
CA VAL A 177 -5.06 4.11 -8.63
C VAL A 177 -4.45 5.05 -7.60
N PRO A 178 -4.29 6.35 -7.93
CA PRO A 178 -3.59 7.28 -7.07
C PRO A 178 -4.27 7.42 -5.70
N PRO A 179 -3.51 7.51 -4.60
CA PRO A 179 -4.06 7.92 -3.32
C PRO A 179 -4.78 9.28 -3.43
N SER A 180 -5.85 9.45 -2.66
CA SER A 180 -6.65 10.67 -2.72
C SER A 180 -5.82 11.91 -2.37
N THR A 181 -5.89 12.91 -3.24
CA THR A 181 -5.28 14.23 -3.06
C THR A 181 -6.33 15.33 -3.26
N CYS A 182 -6.07 16.52 -2.74
CA CYS A 182 -6.89 17.69 -2.98
C CYS A 182 -6.04 18.87 -3.48
N LYS A 183 -6.60 19.68 -4.38
CA LYS A 183 -5.96 20.93 -4.79
C LYS A 183 -6.47 22.09 -3.95
N TRP A 184 -5.54 22.83 -3.35
CA TRP A 184 -5.83 24.06 -2.61
C TRP A 184 -4.75 25.10 -2.88
N ALA A 185 -5.15 26.32 -3.20
CA ALA A 185 -4.25 27.46 -3.47
C ALA A 185 -3.11 27.16 -4.48
N GLY A 186 -3.37 26.37 -5.53
CA GLY A 186 -2.38 26.01 -6.55
C GLY A 186 -1.42 24.88 -6.15
N MET A 187 -1.54 24.35 -4.93
CA MET A 187 -0.78 23.21 -4.45
C MET A 187 -1.66 21.96 -4.36
N THR A 188 -1.07 20.79 -4.55
CA THR A 188 -1.74 19.50 -4.33
C THR A 188 -1.34 18.97 -2.95
N PHE A 189 -2.32 18.70 -2.11
CA PHE A 189 -2.14 18.16 -0.78
C PHE A 189 -2.63 16.71 -0.70
N PRO A 190 -1.88 15.84 -0.02
CA PRO A 190 -2.35 14.51 0.32
C PRO A 190 -3.51 14.58 1.32
N VAL A 191 -4.56 13.80 1.07
CA VAL A 191 -5.69 13.65 2.02
C VAL A 191 -5.91 12.19 2.42
N ALA A 192 -5.26 11.25 1.72
CA ALA A 192 -5.15 9.86 2.10
C ALA A 192 -3.90 9.62 2.98
N GLY A 193 -4.02 8.69 3.94
CA GLY A 193 -2.91 8.23 4.78
C GLY A 193 -3.07 8.58 6.26
N GLY A 194 -2.72 7.64 7.14
CA GLY A 194 -2.89 7.75 8.59
C GLY A 194 -2.09 8.88 9.26
N GLY A 195 -1.06 9.42 8.60
CA GLY A 195 -0.34 10.62 9.05
C GLY A 195 -1.26 11.84 9.11
N TYR A 196 -2.03 12.09 8.05
CA TYR A 196 -2.88 13.28 7.93
C TYR A 196 -4.04 13.26 8.90
N PHE A 197 -4.67 12.10 9.12
CA PHE A 197 -5.71 11.91 10.13
C PHE A 197 -5.25 12.18 11.56
N ARG A 198 -3.95 12.04 11.85
CA ARG A 198 -3.38 12.33 13.17
C ARG A 198 -2.97 13.80 13.32
N LEU A 199 -2.54 14.44 12.23
CA LEU A 199 -2.02 15.81 12.26
C LEU A 199 -3.12 16.87 12.14
N PHE A 200 -4.21 16.58 11.42
CA PHE A 200 -5.27 17.56 11.13
C PHE A 200 -6.58 17.22 11.84
N PRO A 201 -7.30 18.23 12.37
CA PRO A 201 -8.62 18.01 12.95
C PRO A 201 -9.60 17.43 11.92
N TYR A 202 -10.47 16.50 12.35
CA TYR A 202 -11.45 15.87 11.47
C TYR A 202 -12.35 16.87 10.72
N ARG A 203 -12.69 18.02 11.35
CA ARG A 203 -13.46 19.09 10.71
C ARG A 203 -12.77 19.70 9.48
N VAL A 204 -11.44 19.63 9.42
CA VAL A 204 -10.66 20.08 8.26
C VAL A 204 -10.61 19.00 7.18
N LEU A 205 -10.41 17.73 7.56
CA LEU A 205 -10.27 16.63 6.61
C LEU A 205 -11.59 16.21 5.96
N LYS A 206 -12.69 16.17 6.72
CA LYS A 206 -14.01 15.72 6.25
C LYS A 206 -14.44 16.35 4.91
N PRO A 207 -14.43 17.68 4.72
CA PRO A 207 -14.84 18.29 3.45
C PRO A 207 -13.89 17.98 2.28
N LEU A 208 -12.66 17.52 2.55
CA LEU A 208 -11.70 17.11 1.54
C LEU A 208 -11.93 15.66 1.07
N LEU A 209 -12.52 14.82 1.92
CA LEU A 209 -12.82 13.41 1.65
C LEU A 209 -14.20 13.17 1.00
N GLN A 210 -15.13 14.13 1.11
CA GLN A 210 -16.50 14.02 0.62
C GLN A 210 -16.70 14.53 -0.82
N ARG A 211 -15.64 14.54 -1.63
CA ARG A 211 -15.65 15.11 -2.99
C ARG A 211 -15.71 14.05 -4.06
#